data_AF-A0AAP0WU59-F1
#
_entry.id   AF-A0AAP0WU59-F1
#
_cell.length_a   1.000
_cell.length_b   1.000
_cell.length_c   1.000
_cell.angle_alpha   90.00
_cell.angle_beta   90.00
_cell.angle_gamma   90.00
#
_symmetry.space_group_name_H-M   'P 1'
#
loop_
_entity.id
_entity.type
_entity.pdbx_description
1 polymer ?
#
loop_
_entity_poly.entity_id
_entity_poly.type
_entity_poly.pdbx_seq_one_letter_code
_entity_poly.pdbx_strand_id
1 'polypeptide(L)'
;MMETENKMESEEEASIHGDVLEAVFSRVPLIHLVPACHVCKAWERAVFSSLRWLNSLKPWLIIHTQTTRSPYVTTAHAYDPRSHVWIEINRPPIMNASPLRSSHSTLLYALSPSKFSFSFDPLHLTWHHADSPRVWRTDPIVAAVGNRIVVAGGVCDFEDDPLAVEMYDLESRTWATCQSMPTKLKESAASTWLSVAANGRKVLVTEKSLGIMYSFDPKTKGWEGPYDLNPDPCMLSSVIAFAGDRLVLLGLIGDAETVKSVKMWEVSGETFECREMGEMPMILVEKLRGENWELFPIGVSSAGDLVYIYNAGEPEEVVVCEFGRDGECRWGSVRNRMVNDRNRMGRFVFTCLEVGIGDVHKALRSENWKFDG
;
A
#
# COMPACT_ATOMS: atom_id res chain seq x y z
N MET A 1 -1.82 -44.28 -63.85
CA MET A 1 -1.96 -42.88 -63.40
C MET A 1 -3.28 -42.79 -62.65
N MET A 2 -3.22 -42.89 -61.32
CA MET A 2 -4.34 -42.56 -60.45
C MET A 2 -3.96 -41.24 -59.80
N GLU A 3 -4.71 -40.18 -60.10
CA GLU A 3 -4.60 -38.90 -59.43
C GLU A 3 -5.22 -39.05 -58.04
N THR A 4 -4.37 -39.00 -57.02
CA THR A 4 -4.79 -38.83 -55.63
C THR A 4 -5.10 -37.36 -55.41
N GLU A 5 -6.38 -37.03 -55.31
CA GLU A 5 -6.86 -35.73 -54.81
C GLU A 5 -6.43 -35.56 -53.35
N ASN A 6 -5.48 -34.67 -53.12
CA ASN A 6 -5.11 -34.21 -51.79
C ASN A 6 -6.20 -33.27 -51.27
N LYS A 7 -7.14 -33.80 -50.48
CA LYS A 7 -8.02 -32.98 -49.64
C LYS A 7 -7.16 -32.36 -48.53
N MET A 8 -6.83 -31.08 -48.68
CA MET A 8 -6.40 -30.25 -47.56
C MET A 8 -7.59 -30.10 -46.62
N GLU A 9 -7.57 -30.79 -45.48
CA GLU A 9 -8.40 -30.46 -44.34
C GLU A 9 -7.99 -29.06 -43.87
N SER A 10 -8.83 -28.07 -44.15
CA SER A 10 -8.77 -26.79 -43.46
C SER A 10 -9.18 -27.04 -42.02
N GLU A 11 -8.21 -27.05 -41.10
CA GLU A 11 -8.49 -26.96 -39.66
C GLU A 11 -9.33 -25.69 -39.43
N GLU A 12 -10.64 -25.85 -39.19
CA GLU A 12 -11.48 -24.76 -38.73
C GLU A 12 -10.96 -24.33 -37.36
N GLU A 13 -10.31 -23.17 -37.28
CA GLU A 13 -9.97 -22.54 -36.00
C GLU A 13 -11.23 -22.42 -35.17
N ALA A 14 -11.34 -23.24 -34.11
CA ALA A 14 -12.47 -23.23 -33.20
C ALA A 14 -12.63 -21.81 -32.64
N SER A 15 -13.73 -21.14 -33.01
CA SER A 15 -13.99 -19.77 -32.63
C SER A 15 -14.19 -19.68 -31.11
N ILE A 16 -13.21 -19.12 -30.39
CA ILE A 16 -13.29 -18.90 -28.95
C ILE A 16 -14.33 -17.79 -28.71
N HIS A 17 -15.51 -18.16 -28.23
CA HIS A 17 -16.63 -17.24 -28.02
C HIS A 17 -17.24 -17.41 -26.63
N GLY A 18 -17.75 -16.31 -26.07
CA GLY A 18 -18.55 -16.32 -24.86
C GLY A 18 -17.78 -16.71 -23.59
N ASP A 19 -18.29 -17.73 -22.91
CA ASP A 19 -17.86 -18.22 -21.60
C ASP A 19 -16.38 -18.64 -21.54
N VAL A 20 -15.86 -19.27 -22.61
CA VAL A 20 -14.45 -19.63 -22.71
C VAL A 20 -13.57 -18.37 -22.67
N LEU A 21 -13.99 -17.31 -23.36
CA LEU A 21 -13.23 -16.06 -23.40
C LEU A 21 -13.23 -15.36 -22.03
N GLU A 22 -14.37 -15.37 -21.33
CA GLU A 22 -14.47 -14.86 -19.96
C GLU A 22 -13.57 -15.64 -18.99
N ALA A 23 -13.54 -16.97 -19.12
CA ALA A 23 -12.70 -17.85 -18.32
C ALA A 23 -11.21 -17.60 -18.60
N VAL A 24 -10.81 -17.38 -19.86
CA VAL A 24 -9.44 -17.00 -20.21
C VAL A 24 -9.08 -15.65 -19.57
N PHE A 25 -9.89 -14.62 -19.77
CA PHE A 25 -9.63 -13.28 -19.20
C PHE A 25 -9.67 -13.23 -17.67
N SER A 26 -10.26 -14.24 -17.02
CA SER A 26 -10.25 -14.33 -15.56
C SER A 26 -8.86 -14.65 -14.99
N ARG A 27 -7.96 -15.17 -15.83
CA ARG A 27 -6.59 -15.57 -15.46
C ARG A 27 -5.51 -14.66 -16.07
N VAL A 28 -5.88 -13.78 -16.99
CA VAL A 28 -4.94 -12.90 -17.69
C VAL A 28 -4.63 -11.67 -16.81
N PRO A 29 -3.34 -11.30 -16.66
CA PRO A 29 -2.94 -10.08 -15.95
C PRO A 29 -3.67 -8.84 -16.45
N LEU A 30 -4.01 -7.92 -15.54
CA LEU A 30 -4.81 -6.73 -15.87
C LEU A 30 -4.19 -5.89 -17.00
N ILE A 31 -2.85 -5.85 -17.09
CA ILE A 31 -2.10 -5.14 -18.15
C ILE A 31 -2.41 -5.62 -19.57
N HIS A 32 -2.71 -6.89 -19.74
CA HIS A 32 -3.01 -7.48 -21.05
C HIS A 32 -4.51 -7.43 -21.37
N LEU A 33 -5.36 -7.16 -20.38
CA LEU A 33 -6.80 -6.96 -20.61
C LEU A 33 -7.09 -5.64 -21.31
N VAL A 34 -6.24 -4.61 -21.14
CA VAL A 34 -6.43 -3.32 -21.82
C VAL A 34 -6.34 -3.44 -23.35
N PRO A 35 -5.29 -4.03 -23.95
CA PRO A 35 -5.29 -4.32 -25.39
C PRO A 35 -6.45 -5.21 -25.83
N ALA A 36 -6.83 -6.21 -25.02
CA ALA A 36 -7.93 -7.12 -25.34
C ALA A 36 -9.27 -6.38 -25.52
N CYS A 37 -9.54 -5.34 -24.72
CA CYS A 37 -10.73 -4.49 -24.89
C CYS A 37 -10.79 -3.78 -26.25
N HIS A 38 -9.66 -3.57 -26.93
CA HIS A 38 -9.60 -2.85 -28.20
C HIS A 38 -9.72 -3.77 -29.42
N VAL A 39 -9.79 -5.10 -29.23
CA VAL A 39 -9.93 -6.08 -30.33
C VAL A 39 -11.32 -5.99 -30.96
N CYS A 40 -12.38 -6.18 -30.16
CA CYS A 40 -13.77 -6.01 -30.59
C CYS A 40 -14.72 -5.86 -29.41
N LYS A 41 -15.98 -5.46 -29.68
CA LYS A 41 -17.03 -5.30 -28.64
C LYS A 41 -17.33 -6.59 -27.87
N ALA A 42 -17.14 -7.76 -28.49
CA ALA A 42 -17.36 -9.04 -27.81
C ALA A 42 -16.27 -9.31 -26.77
N TRP A 43 -15.00 -9.02 -27.11
CA TRP A 43 -13.87 -9.13 -26.18
C TRP A 43 -13.99 -8.14 -25.04
N GLU A 44 -14.29 -6.88 -25.34
CA GLU A 44 -14.54 -5.85 -24.33
C GLU A 44 -15.59 -6.31 -23.31
N ARG A 45 -16.75 -6.81 -23.79
CA ARG A 45 -17.80 -7.35 -22.90
C ARG A 45 -17.31 -8.53 -22.08
N ALA A 46 -16.57 -9.47 -22.67
CA ALA A 46 -16.03 -10.62 -21.94
C ALA A 46 -15.02 -10.21 -20.86
N VAL A 47 -14.17 -9.20 -21.13
CA VAL A 47 -13.26 -8.64 -20.13
C VAL A 47 -14.04 -8.07 -18.95
N PHE A 48 -15.00 -7.18 -19.20
CA PHE A 48 -15.79 -6.57 -18.12
C PHE A 48 -16.68 -7.58 -17.37
N SER A 49 -17.20 -8.59 -18.08
CA SER A 49 -17.95 -9.71 -17.47
C SER A 49 -17.04 -10.52 -16.53
N SER A 50 -15.85 -10.89 -17.01
CA SER A 50 -14.85 -11.62 -16.23
C SER A 50 -14.41 -10.86 -14.98
N LEU A 51 -14.15 -9.56 -15.12
CA LEU A 51 -13.81 -8.65 -14.01
C LEU A 51 -14.96 -8.43 -13.02
N ARG A 52 -16.20 -8.73 -13.39
CA ARG A 52 -17.34 -8.54 -12.50
C ARG A 52 -17.73 -9.83 -11.79
N TRP A 53 -17.64 -10.96 -12.47
CA TRP A 53 -18.27 -12.20 -12.05
C TRP A 53 -17.31 -13.36 -11.77
N LEU A 54 -16.14 -13.41 -12.42
CA LEU A 54 -15.23 -14.54 -12.31
C LEU A 54 -14.02 -14.23 -11.42
N ASN A 55 -13.34 -13.11 -11.68
CA ASN A 55 -12.17 -12.71 -10.90
C ASN A 55 -12.14 -11.18 -10.83
N SER A 56 -12.70 -10.63 -9.76
CA SER A 56 -12.85 -9.20 -9.56
C SER A 56 -11.53 -8.46 -9.49
N LEU A 57 -11.57 -7.15 -9.77
CA LEU A 57 -10.43 -6.28 -9.51
C LEU A 57 -10.02 -6.39 -8.05
N LYS A 58 -8.72 -6.49 -7.84
CA LYS A 58 -8.10 -6.60 -6.52
C LYS A 58 -7.02 -5.54 -6.42
N PRO A 59 -6.89 -4.86 -5.26
CA PRO A 59 -5.86 -3.85 -5.07
C PRO A 59 -4.46 -4.38 -5.34
N TRP A 60 -3.64 -3.54 -5.96
CA TRP A 60 -2.25 -3.87 -6.27
C TRP A 60 -1.35 -3.42 -5.13
N LEU A 61 -0.45 -4.30 -4.72
CA LEU A 61 0.71 -3.92 -3.93
C LEU A 61 1.78 -3.37 -4.87
N ILE A 62 2.24 -2.15 -4.63
CA ILE A 62 3.33 -1.53 -5.38
C ILE A 62 4.53 -1.35 -4.45
N ILE A 63 5.66 -1.92 -4.86
CA ILE A 63 6.94 -1.80 -4.18
C ILE A 63 7.80 -0.81 -4.96
N HIS A 64 8.13 0.30 -4.32
CA HIS A 64 9.08 1.28 -4.81
C HIS A 64 10.43 1.03 -4.18
N THR A 65 11.47 0.94 -5.00
CA THR A 65 12.84 0.88 -4.51
C THR A 65 13.58 2.17 -4.84
N GLN A 66 14.45 2.61 -3.94
CA GLN A 66 15.34 3.76 -4.18
C GLN A 66 16.75 3.41 -3.72
N THR A 67 17.74 3.61 -4.59
CA THR A 67 19.15 3.44 -4.19
C THR A 67 19.55 4.51 -3.17
N THR A 68 20.28 4.13 -2.13
CA THR A 68 20.73 5.06 -1.08
C THR A 68 21.92 5.92 -1.51
N ARG A 69 22.55 5.59 -2.65
CA ARG A 69 23.65 6.33 -3.25
C ARG A 69 23.21 6.98 -4.56
N SER A 70 23.85 8.10 -4.88
CA SER A 70 23.73 8.77 -6.17
C SER A 70 23.93 7.75 -7.32
N PRO A 71 23.05 7.73 -8.35
CA PRO A 71 22.08 8.76 -8.71
C PRO A 71 20.67 8.61 -8.11
N TYR A 72 20.50 7.88 -6.99
CA TYR A 72 19.21 7.69 -6.29
C TYR A 72 18.13 7.10 -7.22
N VAL A 73 18.50 6.09 -8.00
CA VAL A 73 17.62 5.44 -8.99
C VAL A 73 16.40 4.90 -8.27
N THR A 74 15.23 5.24 -8.80
CA THR A 74 13.95 4.73 -8.33
C THR A 74 13.38 3.71 -9.31
N THR A 75 12.98 2.53 -8.82
CA THR A 75 12.20 1.56 -9.60
C THR A 75 10.87 1.27 -8.91
N ALA A 76 9.91 0.71 -9.65
CA ALA A 76 8.61 0.32 -9.11
C ALA A 76 8.16 -1.00 -9.71
N HIS A 77 7.62 -1.88 -8.88
CA HIS A 77 7.02 -3.14 -9.30
C HIS A 77 5.66 -3.29 -8.65
N ALA A 78 4.66 -3.66 -9.43
CA ALA A 78 3.33 -3.96 -8.94
C ALA A 78 3.09 -5.47 -8.92
N TYR A 79 2.42 -5.95 -7.89
CA TYR A 79 1.91 -7.31 -7.85
C TYR A 79 0.43 -7.31 -8.21
N ASP A 80 0.07 -8.04 -9.25
CA ASP A 80 -1.33 -8.31 -9.61
C ASP A 80 -1.81 -9.57 -8.87
N PRO A 81 -2.61 -9.45 -7.79
CA PRO A 81 -3.09 -10.59 -7.04
C PRO A 81 -4.11 -11.45 -7.80
N ARG A 82 -4.64 -10.99 -8.95
CA ARG A 82 -5.58 -11.76 -9.77
C ARG A 82 -4.87 -12.84 -10.58
N SER A 83 -3.69 -12.50 -11.11
CA SER A 83 -2.88 -13.40 -11.94
C SER A 83 -1.65 -13.94 -11.23
N HIS A 84 -1.37 -13.47 -10.01
CA HIS A 84 -0.16 -13.81 -9.24
C HIS A 84 1.15 -13.45 -9.97
N VAL A 85 1.15 -12.33 -10.70
CA VAL A 85 2.29 -11.88 -11.51
C VAL A 85 2.85 -10.58 -10.94
N TRP A 86 4.18 -10.47 -10.94
CA TRP A 86 4.90 -9.22 -10.69
C TRP A 86 5.10 -8.49 -12.02
N ILE A 87 4.75 -7.22 -12.04
CA ILE A 87 4.80 -6.35 -13.21
C ILE A 87 5.80 -5.24 -12.93
N GLU A 88 6.82 -5.11 -13.77
CA GLU A 88 7.75 -3.99 -13.73
C GLU A 88 7.08 -2.75 -14.30
N ILE A 89 7.16 -1.65 -13.56
CA ILE A 89 6.64 -0.34 -13.95
C ILE A 89 7.81 0.52 -14.39
N ASN A 90 8.04 0.54 -15.70
CA ASN A 90 9.01 1.42 -16.32
C ASN A 90 8.45 2.84 -16.33
N ARG A 91 9.15 3.76 -15.66
CA ARG A 91 8.77 5.16 -15.56
C ARG A 91 10.00 6.06 -15.59
N PRO A 92 9.85 7.35 -15.93
CA PRO A 92 10.94 8.32 -15.76
C PRO A 92 11.48 8.28 -14.33
N PRO A 93 12.80 8.42 -14.13
CA PRO A 93 13.36 8.54 -12.80
C PRO A 93 12.66 9.67 -12.05
N ILE A 94 12.21 9.39 -10.82
CA ILE A 94 11.75 10.44 -9.93
C ILE A 94 13.01 11.24 -9.59
N MET A 95 13.19 12.40 -10.21
CA MET A 95 14.37 13.27 -10.03
C MET A 95 14.32 13.96 -8.66
N ASN A 96 14.36 13.16 -7.59
CA ASN A 96 14.43 13.65 -6.23
C ASN A 96 15.52 12.88 -5.48
N ALA A 97 16.59 13.58 -5.09
CA ALA A 97 17.60 13.04 -4.19
C ALA A 97 17.02 12.81 -2.79
N SER A 98 15.85 13.40 -2.51
CA SER A 98 15.19 13.20 -1.22
C SER A 98 14.65 11.80 -1.07
N PRO A 99 14.63 11.29 0.17
CA PRO A 99 14.29 9.91 0.39
C PRO A 99 12.78 9.66 0.21
N LEU A 100 12.43 8.66 -0.59
CA LEU A 100 11.05 8.25 -0.87
C LEU A 100 10.43 7.61 0.38
N ARG A 101 9.16 7.89 0.67
CA ARG A 101 8.45 7.40 1.85
C ARG A 101 6.95 7.22 1.59
N SER A 102 6.33 6.43 2.46
CA SER A 102 4.88 6.25 2.58
C SER A 102 4.59 6.08 4.07
N SER A 103 3.61 6.81 4.60
CA SER A 103 3.19 6.67 6.00
C SER A 103 1.85 5.94 6.12
N HIS A 104 1.07 5.86 5.03
CA HIS A 104 -0.16 5.07 4.93
C HIS A 104 -0.31 4.56 3.49
N SER A 105 -1.13 3.53 3.30
CA SER A 105 -1.17 2.69 2.09
C SER A 105 -1.23 3.42 0.75
N THR A 106 -1.87 4.59 0.66
CA THR A 106 -2.21 5.20 -0.65
C THR A 106 -1.33 6.38 -1.04
N LEU A 107 -0.40 6.82 -0.19
CA LEU A 107 0.40 8.02 -0.43
C LEU A 107 1.89 7.70 -0.58
N LEU A 108 2.46 8.10 -1.71
CA LEU A 108 3.88 8.12 -1.95
C LEU A 108 4.40 9.56 -1.90
N TYR A 109 5.45 9.83 -1.14
CA TYR A 109 5.98 11.19 -1.03
C TYR A 109 7.50 11.23 -0.84
N ALA A 110 8.06 12.41 -1.07
CA ALA A 110 9.44 12.76 -0.81
C ALA A 110 9.49 14.20 -0.27
N LEU A 111 10.17 14.38 0.86
CA LEU A 111 10.26 15.66 1.56
C LEU A 111 11.72 16.13 1.62
N SER A 112 11.93 17.38 1.24
CA SER A 112 13.22 18.10 1.29
C SER A 112 13.04 19.44 1.99
N PRO A 113 14.12 20.10 2.44
CA PRO A 113 14.02 21.40 3.12
C PRO A 113 13.30 22.49 2.32
N SER A 114 13.27 22.40 0.99
CA SER A 114 12.68 23.42 0.11
C SER A 114 11.45 22.94 -0.67
N LYS A 115 11.18 21.63 -0.70
CA LYS A 115 10.17 21.05 -1.58
C LYS A 115 9.52 19.83 -0.98
N PHE A 116 8.20 19.78 -1.06
CA PHE A 116 7.38 18.62 -0.76
C PHE A 116 6.79 18.07 -2.06
N SER A 117 7.06 16.79 -2.36
CA SER A 117 6.55 16.11 -3.55
C SER A 117 5.76 14.88 -3.15
N PHE A 118 4.58 14.69 -3.74
CA PHE A 118 3.68 13.61 -3.34
C PHE A 118 2.80 13.14 -4.49
N SER A 119 2.32 11.90 -4.39
CA SER A 119 1.44 11.25 -5.34
C SER A 119 0.51 10.29 -4.60
N PHE A 120 -0.77 10.28 -4.99
CA PHE A 120 -1.81 9.44 -4.39
C PHE A 120 -2.70 8.80 -5.47
N ASP A 121 -2.33 8.91 -6.75
CA ASP A 121 -3.03 8.20 -7.82
C ASP A 121 -2.61 6.71 -7.85
N PRO A 122 -3.48 5.77 -8.30
CA PRO A 122 -3.29 4.33 -8.14
C PRO A 122 -1.94 3.76 -8.60
N LEU A 123 -1.31 4.37 -9.60
CA LEU A 123 -0.04 3.93 -10.17
C LEU A 123 1.10 4.94 -9.95
N HIS A 124 0.84 5.98 -9.16
CA HIS A 124 1.74 7.10 -8.91
C HIS A 124 2.32 7.73 -10.20
N LEU A 125 1.47 7.88 -11.21
CA LEU A 125 1.77 8.49 -12.51
C LEU A 125 1.97 10.00 -12.37
N THR A 126 1.22 10.63 -11.47
CA THR A 126 1.15 12.08 -11.34
C THR A 126 1.80 12.52 -10.04
N TRP A 127 2.83 13.35 -10.15
CA TRP A 127 3.51 13.94 -9.01
C TRP A 127 3.06 15.38 -8.81
N HIS A 128 2.62 15.68 -7.61
CA HIS A 128 2.32 17.03 -7.15
C HIS A 128 3.54 17.59 -6.43
N HIS A 129 3.73 18.91 -6.55
CA HIS A 129 4.83 19.62 -5.94
C HIS A 129 4.29 20.84 -5.20
N ALA A 130 4.72 21.00 -3.96
CA ALA A 130 4.45 22.14 -3.11
C ALA A 130 5.75 22.60 -2.47
N ASP A 131 5.74 23.82 -1.96
CA ASP A 131 6.79 24.27 -1.04
C ASP A 131 6.80 23.37 0.20
N SER A 132 7.96 23.23 0.84
CA SER A 132 8.08 22.47 2.08
C SER A 132 7.16 23.03 3.20
N PRO A 133 6.79 22.20 4.18
CA PRO A 133 6.18 22.69 5.43
C PRO A 133 7.08 23.75 6.07
N ARG A 134 6.48 24.66 6.84
CA ARG A 134 7.22 25.77 7.48
C ARG A 134 8.19 25.25 8.53
N VAL A 135 7.80 24.21 9.26
CA VAL A 135 8.66 23.54 10.23
C VAL A 135 9.36 22.38 9.54
N TRP A 136 10.68 22.52 9.40
CA TRP A 136 11.52 21.45 8.86
C TRP A 136 11.62 20.29 9.85
N ARG A 137 11.56 19.08 9.31
CA ARG A 137 11.47 17.84 10.07
C ARG A 137 11.98 16.68 9.25
N THR A 138 12.68 15.76 9.89
CA THR A 138 13.04 14.48 9.30
C THR A 138 12.10 13.40 9.83
N ASP A 139 11.67 12.51 8.96
CA ASP A 139 10.80 11.37 9.36
C ASP A 139 9.41 11.74 9.94
N PRO A 140 8.70 12.75 9.39
CA PRO A 140 7.33 13.00 9.81
C PRO A 140 6.39 11.90 9.33
N ILE A 141 5.24 11.80 9.99
CA ILE A 141 4.09 11.14 9.39
C ILE A 141 3.43 12.06 8.35
N VAL A 142 3.02 11.50 7.22
CA VAL A 142 2.32 12.24 6.16
C VAL A 142 1.07 11.47 5.74
N ALA A 143 -0.09 12.11 5.85
CA ALA A 143 -1.38 11.49 5.55
C ALA A 143 -2.18 12.32 4.55
N ALA A 144 -2.82 11.64 3.59
CA ALA A 144 -3.77 12.26 2.68
C ALA A 144 -5.18 12.04 3.22
N VAL A 145 -5.94 13.13 3.42
CA VAL A 145 -7.26 13.11 4.05
C VAL A 145 -8.18 14.09 3.32
N GLY A 146 -9.07 13.54 2.50
CA GLY A 146 -9.90 14.35 1.60
C GLY A 146 -9.05 15.21 0.68
N ASN A 147 -9.28 16.52 0.67
CA ASN A 147 -8.54 17.49 -0.16
C ASN A 147 -7.32 18.10 0.56
N ARG A 148 -6.79 17.42 1.57
CA ARG A 148 -5.74 17.95 2.45
C ARG A 148 -4.63 16.92 2.67
N ILE A 149 -3.41 17.40 2.84
CA ILE A 149 -2.26 16.59 3.29
C ILE A 149 -1.87 17.06 4.68
N VAL A 150 -1.84 16.15 5.65
CA VAL A 150 -1.39 16.41 7.02
C VAL A 150 0.04 15.93 7.16
N VAL A 151 0.92 16.79 7.65
CA VAL A 151 2.30 16.49 8.03
C VAL A 151 2.43 16.71 9.53
N ALA A 152 2.78 15.67 10.28
CA ALA A 152 2.85 15.72 11.73
C ALA A 152 4.07 14.99 12.26
N GLY A 153 4.55 15.41 13.42
CA GLY A 153 5.67 14.76 14.10
C GLY A 153 6.99 14.89 13.34
N GLY A 154 7.87 13.92 13.55
CA GLY A 154 9.23 13.84 13.02
C GLY A 154 10.29 14.28 14.03
N VAL A 155 11.56 14.08 13.64
CA VAL A 155 12.73 14.55 14.36
C VAL A 155 13.10 15.93 13.81
N CYS A 156 13.12 16.94 14.67
CA CYS A 156 13.57 18.28 14.33
C CYS A 156 14.94 18.51 14.98
N ASP A 157 15.97 18.73 14.16
CA ASP A 157 17.34 18.95 14.66
C ASP A 157 17.58 20.38 15.16
N PHE A 158 16.68 21.33 14.84
CA PHE A 158 16.90 22.78 15.03
C PHE A 158 15.74 23.55 15.67
N GLU A 159 14.58 22.91 15.93
CA GLU A 159 13.47 23.50 16.70
C GLU A 159 13.03 22.59 17.86
N ASP A 160 12.50 23.21 18.91
CA ASP A 160 12.09 22.55 20.15
C ASP A 160 10.72 21.83 20.08
N ASP A 161 9.96 21.94 18.98
CA ASP A 161 8.63 21.33 18.83
C ASP A 161 8.63 20.11 17.87
N PRO A 162 9.01 18.90 18.32
CA PRO A 162 8.90 17.68 17.54
C PRO A 162 7.45 17.25 17.29
N LEU A 163 6.47 17.96 17.87
CA LEU A 163 5.05 17.65 17.80
C LEU A 163 4.31 18.57 16.83
N ALA A 164 4.99 19.44 16.09
CA ALA A 164 4.36 20.37 15.16
C ALA A 164 3.45 19.63 14.17
N VAL A 165 2.29 20.22 13.84
CA VAL A 165 1.37 19.70 12.82
C VAL A 165 1.07 20.80 11.83
N GLU A 166 1.28 20.49 10.56
CA GLU A 166 0.98 21.37 9.44
C GLU A 166 0.11 20.65 8.42
N MET A 167 -0.77 21.41 7.79
CA MET A 167 -1.73 20.89 6.84
C MET A 167 -1.68 21.70 5.56
N TYR A 168 -1.50 21.00 4.45
CA TYR A 168 -1.53 21.57 3.11
C TYR A 168 -2.91 21.37 2.50
N ASP A 169 -3.50 22.46 2.03
CA ASP A 169 -4.77 22.44 1.29
C ASP A 169 -4.49 22.34 -0.22
N LEU A 170 -5.02 21.32 -0.89
CA LEU A 170 -4.77 21.08 -2.31
C LEU A 170 -5.45 22.09 -3.24
N GLU A 171 -6.53 22.72 -2.78
CA GLU A 171 -7.30 23.71 -3.56
C GLU A 171 -6.66 25.09 -3.44
N SER A 172 -6.46 25.59 -2.22
CA SER A 172 -5.83 26.90 -2.02
C SER A 172 -4.32 26.88 -2.19
N ARG A 173 -3.69 25.70 -2.17
CA ARG A 173 -2.23 25.49 -2.28
C ARG A 173 -1.45 26.22 -1.19
N THR A 174 -1.96 26.18 0.03
CA THR A 174 -1.36 26.88 1.18
C THR A 174 -1.21 25.95 2.38
N TRP A 175 -0.13 26.15 3.13
CA TRP A 175 0.09 25.53 4.43
C TRP A 175 -0.63 26.29 5.54
N ALA A 176 -1.20 25.55 6.48
CA ALA A 176 -1.76 26.07 7.73
C ALA A 176 -1.22 25.27 8.92
N THR A 177 -0.90 25.97 10.00
CA THR A 177 -0.57 25.36 11.30
C THR A 177 -1.83 24.80 11.95
N CYS A 178 -1.70 23.65 12.60
CA CYS A 178 -2.75 22.96 13.34
C CYS A 178 -2.34 22.78 14.81
N GLN A 179 -3.22 22.21 15.62
CA GLN A 179 -2.86 21.81 16.99
C GLN A 179 -1.71 20.79 16.95
N SER A 180 -0.65 21.03 17.74
CA SER A 180 0.47 20.10 17.88
C SER A 180 0.00 18.71 18.35
N MET A 181 0.76 17.67 17.99
CA MET A 181 0.51 16.30 18.42
C MET A 181 0.45 16.22 19.95
N PRO A 182 -0.35 15.30 20.50
CA PRO A 182 -0.43 15.07 21.94
C PRO A 182 0.95 14.83 22.57
N THR A 183 1.22 15.48 23.71
CA THR A 183 2.54 15.44 24.36
C THR A 183 3.01 14.05 24.77
N LYS A 184 2.09 13.09 24.94
CA LYS A 184 2.43 11.67 25.18
C LYS A 184 3.21 11.03 24.01
N LEU A 185 3.14 11.59 22.80
CA LEU A 185 3.84 11.11 21.63
C LEU A 185 5.22 11.76 21.43
N LYS A 186 5.69 12.60 22.38
CA LYS A 186 6.94 13.36 22.24
C LYS A 186 8.15 12.46 22.00
N GLU A 187 8.23 11.33 22.70
CA GLU A 187 9.35 10.39 22.59
C GLU A 187 9.23 9.47 21.35
N SER A 188 8.03 9.34 20.80
CA SER A 188 7.70 8.50 19.63
C SER A 188 7.27 9.34 18.43
N ALA A 189 7.71 10.59 18.30
CA ALA A 189 7.20 11.52 17.28
C ALA A 189 7.61 11.14 15.84
N ALA A 190 8.64 10.32 15.67
CA ALA A 190 9.11 9.87 14.36
C ALA A 190 8.18 8.80 13.76
N SER A 191 8.03 8.81 12.43
CA SER A 191 7.16 7.88 11.69
C SER A 191 7.51 6.40 11.91
N THR A 192 8.76 6.10 12.27
CA THR A 192 9.22 4.76 12.59
C THR A 192 8.43 4.12 13.76
N TRP A 193 8.06 4.92 14.76
CA TRP A 193 7.34 4.48 15.97
C TRP A 193 5.82 4.57 15.86
N LEU A 194 5.34 5.23 14.82
CA LEU A 194 3.92 5.52 14.62
C LEU A 194 3.35 4.68 13.47
N SER A 195 2.13 4.20 13.65
CA SER A 195 1.32 3.66 12.59
C SER A 195 0.22 4.67 12.23
N VAL A 196 -0.02 4.85 10.93
CA VAL A 196 -0.95 5.88 10.44
C VAL A 196 -1.95 5.26 9.50
N ALA A 197 -3.23 5.53 9.75
CA ALA A 197 -4.32 5.22 8.84
C ALA A 197 -5.11 6.49 8.57
N ALA A 198 -5.47 6.75 7.32
CA ALA A 198 -6.28 7.89 6.95
C ALA A 198 -7.46 7.47 6.08
N ASN A 199 -8.60 8.10 6.32
CA ASN A 199 -9.77 8.00 5.44
C ASN A 199 -10.12 9.39 4.91
N GLY A 200 -11.27 9.54 4.25
CA GLY A 200 -11.69 10.85 3.71
C GLY A 200 -12.02 11.93 4.77
N ARG A 201 -11.95 11.61 6.07
CA ARG A 201 -12.42 12.48 7.16
C ARG A 201 -11.39 12.74 8.24
N LYS A 202 -10.68 11.71 8.72
CA LYS A 202 -9.77 11.79 9.86
C LYS A 202 -8.45 11.07 9.56
N VAL A 203 -7.40 11.49 10.27
CA VAL A 203 -6.12 10.79 10.34
C VAL A 203 -6.02 10.13 11.70
N LEU A 204 -5.75 8.84 11.73
CA LEU A 204 -5.53 8.06 12.95
C LEU A 204 -4.04 7.80 13.08
N VAL A 205 -3.51 8.03 14.28
CA VAL A 205 -2.10 7.86 14.61
C VAL A 205 -2.00 7.01 15.86
N THR A 206 -1.37 5.85 15.75
CA THR A 206 -1.15 4.91 16.84
C THR A 206 0.33 4.78 17.16
N GLU A 207 0.68 4.92 18.43
CA GLU A 207 2.01 4.56 18.92
C GLU A 207 2.10 3.03 18.98
N LYS A 208 3.07 2.47 18.24
CA LYS A 208 3.11 1.02 17.97
C LYS A 208 3.27 0.19 19.25
N SER A 209 4.13 0.58 20.17
CA SER A 209 4.48 -0.25 21.33
C SER A 209 3.53 -0.09 22.52
N LEU A 210 2.94 1.10 22.68
CA LEU A 210 2.01 1.43 23.74
C LEU A 210 0.56 1.14 23.36
N GLY A 211 0.24 0.98 22.07
CA GLY A 211 -1.12 0.78 21.58
C GLY A 211 -2.02 2.00 21.75
N ILE A 212 -1.46 3.18 22.04
CA ILE A 212 -2.23 4.40 22.24
C ILE A 212 -2.48 5.07 20.89
N MET A 213 -3.76 5.33 20.58
CA MET A 213 -4.20 5.99 19.36
C MET A 213 -4.75 7.39 19.63
N TYR A 214 -4.52 8.29 18.69
CA TYR A 214 -5.20 9.58 18.59
C TYR A 214 -5.83 9.77 17.21
N SER A 215 -6.92 10.54 17.18
CA SER A 215 -7.61 10.91 15.95
C SER A 215 -7.45 12.39 15.69
N PHE A 216 -6.98 12.76 14.50
CA PHE A 216 -6.89 14.15 14.05
C PHE A 216 -8.02 14.44 13.07
N ASP A 217 -8.80 15.48 13.36
CA ASP A 217 -9.83 16.00 12.45
C ASP A 217 -9.30 17.25 11.73
N PRO A 218 -9.06 17.19 10.40
CA PRO A 218 -8.62 18.33 9.60
C PRO A 218 -9.59 19.52 9.59
N LYS A 219 -10.87 19.31 9.90
CA LYS A 219 -11.87 20.39 9.96
C LYS A 219 -11.71 21.24 11.21
N THR A 220 -11.53 20.59 12.36
CA THR A 220 -11.30 21.28 13.64
C THR A 220 -9.82 21.65 13.83
N LYS A 221 -8.93 21.05 13.03
CA LYS A 221 -7.46 21.14 13.15
C LYS A 221 -6.96 20.68 14.50
N GLY A 222 -7.69 19.75 15.13
CA GLY A 222 -7.47 19.31 16.50
C GLY A 222 -7.42 17.80 16.66
N TRP A 223 -6.96 17.38 17.82
CA TRP A 223 -6.80 15.97 18.21
C TRP A 223 -7.87 15.53 19.21
N GLU A 224 -8.32 14.29 19.06
CA GLU A 224 -9.18 13.56 19.98
C GLU A 224 -8.44 12.31 20.49
N GLY A 225 -8.72 11.92 21.74
CA GLY A 225 -8.08 10.79 22.42
C GLY A 225 -7.43 11.18 23.76
N PRO A 226 -6.60 10.31 24.36
CA PRO A 226 -6.15 9.02 23.82
C PRO A 226 -7.24 7.95 23.79
N TYR A 227 -7.12 7.02 22.84
CA TYR A 227 -7.85 5.77 22.78
C TYR A 227 -6.88 4.60 22.96
N ASP A 228 -7.31 3.55 23.64
CA ASP A 228 -6.50 2.36 23.88
C ASP A 228 -6.84 1.28 22.84
N LEU A 229 -5.86 0.89 22.03
CA LEU A 229 -5.96 -0.16 21.01
C LEU A 229 -5.12 -1.39 21.39
N ASN A 230 -5.25 -1.83 22.63
CA ASN A 230 -4.56 -3.02 23.12
C ASN A 230 -5.55 -4.16 23.48
N PRO A 231 -6.10 -4.88 22.49
CA PRO A 231 -7.07 -5.95 22.73
C PRO A 231 -6.47 -7.22 23.33
N ASP A 232 -5.15 -7.40 23.30
CA ASP A 232 -4.46 -8.60 23.79
C ASP A 232 -3.30 -8.20 24.71
N PRO A 233 -3.23 -8.67 25.96
CA PRO A 233 -2.20 -8.25 26.92
C PRO A 233 -0.77 -8.62 26.50
N CYS A 234 -0.62 -9.54 25.54
CA CYS A 234 0.67 -9.96 24.99
C CYS A 234 1.04 -9.20 23.70
N MET A 235 0.33 -8.12 23.35
CA MET A 235 0.62 -7.30 22.17
C MET A 235 1.91 -6.50 22.37
N LEU A 236 2.87 -6.71 21.47
CA LEU A 236 4.18 -6.05 21.44
C LEU A 236 4.20 -4.84 20.49
N SER A 237 3.37 -4.88 19.45
CA SER A 237 3.29 -3.84 18.43
C SER A 237 1.89 -3.80 17.80
N SER A 238 1.32 -2.61 17.69
CA SER A 238 0.00 -2.30 17.14
C SER A 238 0.16 -1.48 15.86
N VAL A 239 -0.31 -2.01 14.74
CA VAL A 239 -0.27 -1.33 13.44
C VAL A 239 -1.67 -1.27 12.84
N ILE A 240 -2.08 -0.08 12.43
CA ILE A 240 -3.41 0.19 11.89
C ILE A 240 -3.36 0.48 10.38
N ALA A 241 -4.44 0.13 9.69
CA ALA A 241 -4.65 0.47 8.29
C ALA A 241 -6.13 0.53 7.94
N PHE A 242 -6.50 1.30 6.92
CA PHE A 242 -7.84 1.22 6.34
C PHE A 242 -7.84 0.24 5.16
N ALA A 243 -8.71 -0.76 5.23
CA ALA A 243 -9.01 -1.67 4.14
C ALA A 243 -10.47 -1.39 3.71
N GLY A 244 -10.60 -0.58 2.64
CA GLY A 244 -11.87 0.06 2.30
C GLY A 244 -12.30 1.01 3.42
N ASP A 245 -13.52 0.84 3.92
CA ASP A 245 -14.05 1.62 5.05
C ASP A 245 -13.76 1.00 6.43
N ARG A 246 -13.17 -0.21 6.47
CA ARG A 246 -12.88 -0.92 7.72
C ARG A 246 -11.51 -0.51 8.25
N LEU A 247 -11.46 -0.08 9.49
CA LEU A 247 -10.21 0.09 10.22
C LEU A 247 -9.76 -1.27 10.73
N VAL A 248 -8.57 -1.68 10.34
CA VAL A 248 -7.96 -2.95 10.74
C VAL A 248 -6.77 -2.67 11.65
N LEU A 249 -6.70 -3.40 12.75
CA LEU A 249 -5.57 -3.44 13.66
C LEU A 249 -4.85 -4.78 13.48
N LEU A 250 -3.54 -4.72 13.24
CA LEU A 250 -2.61 -5.83 13.26
C LEU A 250 -1.76 -5.77 14.52
N GLY A 251 -1.68 -6.89 15.22
CA GLY A 251 -0.92 -7.02 16.46
C GLY A 251 0.13 -8.10 16.34
N LEU A 252 1.39 -7.76 16.67
CA LEU A 252 2.39 -8.77 16.99
C LEU A 252 2.16 -9.18 18.43
N ILE A 253 1.90 -10.47 18.63
CA ILE A 253 1.67 -11.05 19.94
C ILE A 253 2.90 -11.86 20.31
N GLY A 254 3.38 -11.70 21.53
CA GLY A 254 4.53 -12.45 21.99
C GLY A 254 4.99 -12.04 23.38
N ASP A 255 6.29 -12.19 23.61
CA ASP A 255 7.00 -11.67 24.77
C ASP A 255 8.20 -10.81 24.33
N ALA A 256 8.97 -10.30 25.28
CA ALA A 256 10.07 -9.38 25.01
C ALA A 256 11.13 -9.94 24.03
N GLU A 257 11.21 -11.26 23.88
CA GLU A 257 12.24 -11.93 23.08
C GLU A 257 11.67 -12.59 21.82
N THR A 258 10.39 -12.98 21.82
CA THR A 258 9.82 -13.79 20.73
C THR A 258 8.43 -13.35 20.30
N VAL A 259 8.25 -13.20 18.98
CA VAL A 259 6.92 -13.12 18.38
C VAL A 259 6.31 -14.52 18.37
N LYS A 260 5.12 -14.68 18.97
CA LYS A 260 4.38 -15.95 19.01
C LYS A 260 3.32 -16.02 17.93
N SER A 261 2.64 -14.93 17.63
CA SER A 261 1.67 -14.89 16.54
C SER A 261 1.42 -13.48 16.04
N VAL A 262 0.71 -13.38 14.92
CA VAL A 262 0.19 -12.12 14.40
C VAL A 262 -1.31 -12.26 14.29
N LYS A 263 -2.06 -11.39 14.98
CA LYS A 263 -3.52 -11.39 14.93
C LYS A 263 -4.04 -10.10 14.30
N MET A 264 -5.26 -10.18 13.79
CA MET A 264 -5.93 -9.09 13.13
C MET A 264 -7.31 -8.86 13.74
N TRP A 265 -7.64 -7.59 13.99
CA TRP A 265 -8.92 -7.15 14.53
C TRP A 265 -9.54 -6.09 13.62
N GLU A 266 -10.86 -6.10 13.53
CA GLU A 266 -11.64 -4.98 13.03
C GLU A 266 -11.87 -4.01 14.18
N VAL A 267 -11.60 -2.72 13.95
CA VAL A 267 -11.77 -1.68 14.95
C VAL A 267 -13.01 -0.86 14.62
N SER A 268 -13.96 -0.80 15.55
CA SER A 268 -15.18 0.02 15.41
C SER A 268 -14.82 1.50 15.22
N GLY A 269 -15.37 2.14 14.18
CA GLY A 269 -15.04 3.53 13.86
C GLY A 269 -15.56 4.57 14.87
N GLU A 270 -16.54 4.22 15.71
CA GLU A 270 -17.13 5.11 16.71
C GLU A 270 -16.60 4.85 18.13
N THR A 271 -16.53 3.58 18.52
CA THR A 271 -16.17 3.16 19.89
C THR A 271 -14.73 2.70 20.02
N PHE A 272 -14.05 2.42 18.90
CA PHE A 272 -12.72 1.79 18.84
C PHE A 272 -12.63 0.43 19.53
N GLU A 273 -13.78 -0.24 19.72
CA GLU A 273 -13.83 -1.63 20.15
C GLU A 273 -13.22 -2.54 19.08
N CYS A 274 -12.37 -3.46 19.53
CA CYS A 274 -11.65 -4.39 18.67
C CYS A 274 -12.38 -5.74 18.62
N ARG A 275 -12.76 -6.17 17.42
CA ARG A 275 -13.36 -7.49 17.16
C ARG A 275 -12.35 -8.35 16.41
N GLU A 276 -11.97 -9.48 16.99
CA GLU A 276 -11.01 -10.38 16.35
C GLU A 276 -11.56 -10.90 15.01
N MET A 277 -10.73 -10.82 13.96
CA MET A 277 -11.04 -11.31 12.62
C MET A 277 -10.34 -12.63 12.32
N GLY A 278 -9.09 -12.78 12.78
CA GLY A 278 -8.34 -14.00 12.59
C GLY A 278 -6.88 -13.91 13.03
N GLU A 279 -6.28 -15.09 13.18
CA GLU A 279 -4.89 -15.28 13.53
C GLU A 279 -4.11 -15.80 12.32
N MET A 280 -2.93 -15.21 12.08
CA MET A 280 -2.05 -15.60 10.99
C MET A 280 -1.50 -17.02 11.25
N PRO A 281 -1.61 -17.95 10.30
CA PRO A 281 -1.00 -19.27 10.43
C PRO A 281 0.50 -19.20 10.73
N MET A 282 0.97 -20.02 11.67
CA MET A 282 2.37 -19.99 12.15
C MET A 282 3.41 -20.12 11.04
N ILE A 283 3.13 -20.94 10.02
CA ILE A 283 4.00 -21.09 8.85
C ILE A 283 4.25 -19.75 8.11
N LEU A 284 3.28 -18.83 8.14
CA LEU A 284 3.41 -17.50 7.55
C LEU A 284 4.11 -16.53 8.50
N VAL A 285 3.91 -16.67 9.82
CA VAL A 285 4.65 -15.92 10.83
C VAL A 285 6.15 -16.22 10.74
N GLU A 286 6.53 -17.49 10.55
CA GLU A 286 7.92 -17.91 10.34
C GLU A 286 8.51 -17.32 9.05
N LYS A 287 7.76 -17.35 7.95
CA LYS A 287 8.17 -16.71 6.68
C LYS A 287 8.37 -15.19 6.82
N LEU A 288 7.45 -14.52 7.51
CA LEU A 288 7.51 -13.07 7.72
C LEU A 288 8.70 -12.67 8.61
N ARG A 289 9.00 -13.50 9.61
CA ARG A 289 10.14 -13.31 10.52
C ARG A 289 11.48 -13.40 9.79
N GLY A 290 11.62 -14.32 8.85
CA GLY A 290 12.88 -14.56 8.15
C GLY A 290 13.90 -15.29 9.03
N GLU A 291 15.19 -14.99 8.85
CA GLU A 291 16.29 -15.65 9.57
C GLU A 291 16.54 -15.06 10.97
N ASN A 292 15.94 -13.89 11.27
CA ASN A 292 16.11 -13.21 12.55
C ASN A 292 15.23 -13.79 13.65
N TRP A 293 15.81 -14.03 14.82
CA TRP A 293 15.08 -14.57 15.98
C TRP A 293 14.46 -13.48 16.87
N GLU A 294 14.75 -12.20 16.60
CA GLU A 294 14.34 -11.04 17.40
C GLU A 294 13.01 -10.42 16.92
N LEU A 295 12.56 -9.38 17.64
CA LEU A 295 11.46 -8.52 17.23
C LEU A 295 11.78 -7.83 15.90
N PHE A 296 10.83 -7.86 14.98
CA PHE A 296 10.96 -7.23 13.68
C PHE A 296 9.92 -6.11 13.48
N PRO A 297 10.27 -5.03 12.78
CA PRO A 297 9.32 -3.97 12.49
C PRO A 297 8.30 -4.45 11.45
N ILE A 298 7.04 -4.55 11.84
CA ILE A 298 5.96 -4.87 10.90
C ILE A 298 5.50 -3.61 10.17
N GLY A 299 5.26 -3.74 8.87
CA GLY A 299 4.59 -2.77 8.04
C GLY A 299 3.32 -3.36 7.44
N VAL A 300 2.37 -2.48 7.13
CA VAL A 300 1.11 -2.85 6.50
C VAL A 300 0.82 -1.92 5.33
N SER A 301 0.27 -2.48 4.27
CA SER A 301 -0.34 -1.72 3.17
C SER A 301 -1.63 -2.40 2.78
N SER A 302 -2.71 -1.63 2.68
CA SER A 302 -4.05 -2.15 2.48
C SER A 302 -4.88 -1.26 1.56
N ALA A 303 -5.77 -1.90 0.82
CA ALA A 303 -6.82 -1.26 0.05
C ALA A 303 -7.91 -2.31 -0.20
N GLY A 304 -9.14 -1.89 -0.50
CA GLY A 304 -10.27 -2.82 -0.67
C GLY A 304 -10.39 -3.82 0.48
N ASP A 305 -10.41 -5.10 0.16
CA ASP A 305 -10.50 -6.24 1.08
C ASP A 305 -9.15 -6.97 1.33
N LEU A 306 -8.04 -6.35 0.89
CA LEU A 306 -6.70 -6.93 0.99
C LEU A 306 -5.82 -6.15 1.96
N VAL A 307 -5.10 -6.90 2.78
CA VAL A 307 -4.08 -6.41 3.71
C VAL A 307 -2.77 -7.12 3.42
N TYR A 308 -1.77 -6.35 2.98
CA TYR A 308 -0.40 -6.79 2.76
C TYR A 308 0.43 -6.49 3.99
N ILE A 309 1.11 -7.50 4.50
CA ILE A 309 1.86 -7.48 5.75
C ILE A 309 3.29 -7.88 5.43
N TYR A 310 4.24 -7.07 5.85
CA TYR A 310 5.66 -7.28 5.54
C TYR A 310 6.54 -6.90 6.72
N ASN A 311 7.71 -7.54 6.80
CA ASN A 311 8.77 -7.12 7.69
C ASN A 311 9.52 -5.95 7.03
N ALA A 312 9.44 -4.76 7.63
CA ALA A 312 10.04 -3.55 7.08
C ALA A 312 11.58 -3.56 7.13
N GLY A 313 12.18 -4.42 7.97
CA GLY A 313 13.62 -4.65 8.02
C GLY A 313 14.09 -5.67 6.98
N GLU A 314 13.30 -6.72 6.76
CA GLU A 314 13.61 -7.81 5.81
C GLU A 314 12.39 -8.13 4.92
N PRO A 315 12.13 -7.31 3.89
CA PRO A 315 10.89 -7.40 3.12
C PRO A 315 10.92 -8.48 2.02
N GLU A 316 11.48 -9.66 2.30
CA GLU A 316 11.61 -10.77 1.33
C GLU A 316 10.29 -11.51 1.09
N GLU A 317 9.47 -11.61 2.12
CA GLU A 317 8.14 -12.23 2.07
C GLU A 317 7.09 -11.19 2.45
N VAL A 318 6.02 -11.15 1.66
CA VAL A 318 4.83 -10.35 1.95
C VAL A 318 3.67 -11.30 2.19
N VAL A 319 3.15 -11.30 3.40
CA VAL A 319 1.93 -12.04 3.75
C VAL A 319 0.73 -11.24 3.26
N VAL A 320 -0.24 -11.93 2.67
CA VAL A 320 -1.46 -11.33 2.14
C VAL A 320 -2.62 -11.91 2.93
N CYS A 321 -3.48 -11.05 3.46
CA CYS A 321 -4.73 -11.42 4.07
C CYS A 321 -5.89 -10.84 3.26
N GLU A 322 -6.79 -11.69 2.80
CA GLU A 322 -8.03 -11.31 2.13
C GLU A 322 -9.19 -11.68 3.05
N PHE A 323 -10.01 -10.71 3.43
CA PHE A 323 -11.14 -10.97 4.32
C PHE A 323 -12.48 -10.84 3.57
N GLY A 324 -13.36 -11.82 3.78
CA GLY A 324 -14.70 -11.81 3.20
C GLY A 324 -15.64 -10.80 3.87
N ARG A 325 -16.86 -10.69 3.32
CA ARG A 325 -17.94 -9.93 3.98
C ARG A 325 -18.25 -10.45 5.38
N ASP A 326 -18.13 -11.77 5.56
CA ASP A 326 -18.37 -12.49 6.81
C ASP A 326 -17.20 -12.34 7.82
N GLY A 327 -16.11 -11.69 7.43
CA GLY A 327 -14.95 -11.41 8.29
C GLY A 327 -13.91 -12.53 8.34
N GLU A 328 -14.16 -13.68 7.71
CA GLU A 328 -13.19 -14.77 7.64
C GLU A 328 -11.95 -14.35 6.84
N CYS A 329 -10.77 -14.57 7.42
CA CYS A 329 -9.47 -14.19 6.88
C CYS A 329 -8.85 -15.35 6.09
N ARG A 330 -8.62 -15.15 4.79
CA ARG A 330 -7.83 -16.03 3.94
C ARG A 330 -6.40 -15.53 3.87
N TRP A 331 -5.47 -16.36 4.32
CA TRP A 331 -4.06 -16.01 4.39
C TRP A 331 -3.26 -16.65 3.24
N GLY A 332 -2.30 -15.90 2.70
CA GLY A 332 -1.35 -16.34 1.71
C GLY A 332 -0.02 -15.60 1.85
N SER A 333 0.95 -15.92 1.00
CA SER A 333 2.24 -15.23 0.96
C SER A 333 2.70 -15.08 -0.48
N VAL A 334 3.36 -13.97 -0.78
CA VAL A 334 4.04 -13.72 -2.04
C VAL A 334 5.47 -13.30 -1.76
N ARG A 335 6.42 -13.97 -2.41
CA ARG A 335 7.82 -13.61 -2.34
C ARG A 335 8.07 -12.31 -3.09
N ASN A 336 8.71 -11.36 -2.44
CA ASN A 336 9.20 -10.13 -3.04
C ASN A 336 10.45 -10.43 -3.87
N ARG A 337 10.28 -10.56 -5.18
CA ARG A 337 11.39 -10.81 -6.12
C ARG A 337 12.36 -9.63 -6.25
N MET A 338 12.01 -8.48 -5.67
CA MET A 338 12.83 -7.28 -5.77
C MET A 338 13.92 -7.24 -4.73
N VAL A 339 13.90 -8.07 -3.68
CA VAL A 339 15.02 -8.14 -2.75
C VAL A 339 16.13 -9.01 -3.35
N ASN A 340 17.31 -8.43 -3.51
CA ASN A 340 18.53 -9.13 -3.89
C ASN A 340 19.76 -8.48 -3.23
N ASP A 341 20.91 -9.15 -3.27
CA ASP A 341 22.14 -8.68 -2.63
C ASP A 341 22.56 -7.26 -3.05
N ARG A 342 22.21 -6.82 -4.26
CA ARG A 342 22.59 -5.51 -4.79
C ARG A 342 21.72 -4.37 -4.26
N ASN A 343 20.47 -4.65 -3.90
CA ASN A 343 19.52 -3.64 -3.43
C ASN A 343 19.01 -3.89 -2.01
N ARG A 344 19.56 -4.87 -1.28
CA ARG A 344 19.30 -5.09 0.16
C ARG A 344 19.59 -3.86 1.02
N MET A 345 20.55 -3.03 0.62
CA MET A 345 20.84 -1.72 1.24
C MET A 345 20.03 -0.55 0.66
N GLY A 346 19.16 -0.83 -0.31
CA GLY A 346 18.23 0.12 -0.90
C GLY A 346 17.04 0.36 0.02
N ARG A 347 16.32 1.44 -0.24
CA ARG A 347 15.08 1.72 0.47
C ARG A 347 13.92 1.05 -0.24
N PHE A 348 13.07 0.36 0.52
CA PHE A 348 11.80 -0.19 0.05
C PHE A 348 10.64 0.62 0.63
N VAL A 349 9.71 1.03 -0.22
CA VAL A 349 8.49 1.76 0.16
C VAL A 349 7.31 1.03 -0.46
N PHE A 350 6.33 0.72 0.36
CA PHE A 350 5.15 -0.04 -0.03
C PHE A 350 3.96 0.90 -0.11
N THR A 351 3.20 0.79 -1.20
CA THR A 351 1.86 1.38 -1.33
C THR A 351 0.90 0.32 -1.83
N CYS A 352 -0.39 0.50 -1.55
CA CYS A 352 -1.45 -0.40 -1.98
C CYS A 352 -2.65 0.43 -2.39
N LEU A 353 -3.07 0.30 -3.65
CA LEU A 353 -4.19 1.06 -4.23
C LEU A 353 -5.03 0.16 -5.15
N GLU A 354 -6.31 0.49 -5.29
CA GLU A 354 -7.18 -0.14 -6.28
C GLU A 354 -6.80 0.32 -7.69
N VAL A 355 -6.32 -0.60 -8.52
CA VAL A 355 -5.92 -0.33 -9.91
C VAL A 355 -6.98 -0.89 -10.85
N GLY A 356 -7.60 -0.02 -11.64
CA GLY A 356 -8.58 -0.40 -12.65
C GLY A 356 -8.01 -0.45 -14.07
N ILE A 357 -8.81 -0.98 -15.00
CA ILE A 357 -8.52 -0.93 -16.45
C ILE A 357 -8.24 0.50 -16.91
N GLY A 358 -8.97 1.49 -16.38
CA GLY A 358 -8.79 2.90 -16.73
C GLY A 358 -7.42 3.45 -16.33
N ASP A 359 -6.90 3.06 -15.16
CA ASP A 359 -5.59 3.50 -14.67
C ASP A 359 -4.45 2.91 -15.49
N VAL A 360 -4.54 1.60 -15.78
CA VAL A 360 -3.57 0.90 -16.64
C VAL A 360 -3.62 1.48 -18.06
N HIS A 361 -4.80 1.74 -18.60
CA HIS A 361 -4.95 2.36 -19.93
C HIS A 361 -4.36 3.76 -19.99
N LYS A 362 -4.56 4.57 -18.94
CA LYS A 362 -3.94 5.90 -18.82
C LYS A 362 -2.42 5.81 -18.77
N ALA A 363 -1.87 4.85 -18.03
CA ALA A 363 -0.44 4.60 -17.96
C ALA A 363 0.14 4.16 -19.31
N LEU A 364 -0.49 3.20 -20.00
CA LEU A 364 -0.06 2.70 -21.32
C LEU A 364 -0.07 3.78 -22.43
N ARG A 365 -0.93 4.80 -22.31
CA ARG A 365 -0.96 5.94 -23.24
C ARG A 365 0.13 6.99 -22.97
N SER A 366 0.78 6.94 -21.81
CA SER A 366 1.87 7.85 -21.49
C SER A 366 3.14 7.37 -22.18
N GLU A 367 3.73 8.19 -23.06
CA GLU A 367 4.88 7.80 -23.90
C GLU A 367 6.08 7.27 -23.10
N ASN A 368 6.18 7.65 -21.82
CA ASN A 368 7.29 7.31 -20.94
C ASN A 368 7.00 6.15 -19.98
N TRP A 369 5.83 5.53 -20.07
CA TRP A 369 5.44 4.43 -19.17
C TRP A 369 5.23 3.14 -19.93
N LYS A 370 5.83 2.07 -19.41
CA LYS A 370 5.68 0.72 -19.96
C LYS A 370 5.53 -0.27 -18.81
N PHE A 371 4.80 -1.35 -19.08
CA PHE A 371 4.69 -2.47 -18.17
C PHE A 371 5.34 -3.68 -18.81
N ASP A 372 6.24 -4.33 -18.07
CA ASP A 372 6.82 -5.62 -18.46
C ASP A 372 6.35 -6.65 -17.43
N GLY A 373 5.78 -7.77 -17.87
CA GLY A 373 5.11 -8.77 -17.04
C GLY A 373 5.51 -10.20 -17.34
#